data_AF-V9XPM8-F1
#
_entry.id   AF-V9XPM8-F1
#
_cell.length_a   1.000
_cell.length_b   1.000
_cell.length_c   1.000
_cell.angle_alpha   90.00
_cell.angle_beta   90.00
_cell.angle_gamma   90.00
#
_symmetry.space_group_name_H-M   'P 1'
#
loop_
_entity.id
_entity.type
_entity.pdbx_description
1 polymer ?
#
loop_
_entity_poly.entity_id
_entity_poly.type
_entity_poly.pdbx_seq_one_letter_code
_entity_poly.pdbx_strand_id
1 'polypeptide(L)'
;SYGKWIIRIKYEWDTLSKVYKAQNGSNKNPDDYILSFSNKSNSENVSTLLKKCDDEYSKYCDCKHTTTLVKSVLNGKEYTSEKDRETVDFKDFSKFGCNKQSVETTNKIWECKKKDILSVSGVCSPPRRQEI
;
A
#
# COMPACT_ATOMS: atom_id res chain seq x y z
N SER A 1 -15.24 -10.07 1.99
CA SER A 1 -14.89 -8.64 1.77
C SER A 1 -14.23 -8.49 0.42
N TYR A 2 -14.29 -7.29 -0.16
CA TYR A 2 -13.82 -7.02 -1.53
C TYR A 2 -12.33 -7.38 -1.73
N GLY A 3 -11.45 -7.00 -0.81
CA GLY A 3 -10.02 -7.32 -0.90
C GLY A 3 -9.70 -8.82 -0.90
N LYS A 4 -10.37 -9.61 -0.05
CA LYS A 4 -10.21 -11.08 -0.05
C LYS A 4 -10.69 -11.70 -1.36
N TRP A 5 -11.76 -11.15 -1.93
CA TRP A 5 -12.31 -11.62 -3.21
C TRP A 5 -11.34 -11.36 -4.36
N ILE A 6 -10.75 -10.15 -4.46
CA ILE A 6 -9.76 -9.80 -5.48
C ILE A 6 -8.55 -10.74 -5.45
N ILE A 7 -8.01 -11.02 -4.25
CA ILE A 7 -6.90 -11.95 -4.08
C ILE A 7 -7.27 -13.35 -4.60
N ARG A 8 -8.47 -13.83 -4.24
CA ARG A 8 -8.95 -15.15 -4.65
C ARG A 8 -9.10 -15.26 -6.17
N ILE A 9 -9.76 -14.31 -6.82
CA ILE A 9 -9.99 -14.37 -8.28
C ILE A 9 -8.70 -14.25 -9.08
N LYS A 10 -7.71 -13.49 -8.58
CA LYS A 10 -6.37 -13.43 -9.19
C LYS A 10 -5.68 -14.78 -9.14
N TYR A 11 -5.76 -15.47 -8.01
CA TYR A 11 -5.19 -16.80 -7.85
C TYR A 11 -5.89 -17.85 -8.72
N GLU A 12 -7.23 -17.82 -8.78
CA GLU A 12 -8.03 -18.68 -9.65
C GLU A 12 -7.65 -18.47 -11.12
N TRP A 13 -7.54 -17.21 -11.58
CA TRP A 13 -7.12 -16.88 -12.93
C TRP A 13 -5.68 -17.34 -13.24
N ASP A 14 -4.73 -17.06 -12.34
CA ASP A 14 -3.33 -17.52 -12.50
C ASP A 14 -3.25 -19.04 -12.63
N THR A 15 -4.00 -19.77 -11.81
CA THR A 15 -4.03 -21.24 -11.83
C THR A 15 -4.62 -21.77 -13.14
N LEU A 16 -5.81 -21.29 -13.52
CA LEU A 16 -6.52 -21.77 -14.71
C LEU A 16 -5.80 -21.39 -16.01
N SER A 17 -5.24 -20.19 -16.08
CA SER A 17 -4.48 -19.71 -17.24
C SER A 17 -3.21 -20.54 -17.48
N LYS A 18 -2.51 -20.96 -16.41
CA LYS A 18 -1.37 -21.88 -16.49
C LYS A 18 -1.79 -23.28 -16.93
N VAL A 19 -2.87 -23.82 -16.38
CA VAL A 19 -3.40 -25.15 -16.79
C VAL A 19 -3.79 -25.14 -18.28
N TYR A 20 -4.45 -24.09 -18.75
CA TYR A 20 -4.79 -23.94 -20.17
C TYR A 20 -3.55 -23.97 -21.06
N LYS A 21 -2.51 -23.18 -20.72
CA LYS A 21 -1.24 -23.15 -21.45
C LYS A 21 -0.54 -24.51 -21.47
N ALA A 22 -0.57 -25.23 -20.34
CA ALA A 22 0.02 -26.57 -20.26
C ALA A 22 -0.68 -27.58 -21.17
N GLN A 23 -2.01 -27.49 -21.31
CA GLN A 23 -2.80 -28.41 -22.12
C GLN A 23 -2.81 -28.06 -23.62
N ASN A 24 -2.70 -26.77 -23.96
CA ASN A 24 -2.91 -26.29 -25.34
C ASN A 24 -1.66 -25.72 -26.02
N GLY A 25 -0.52 -25.72 -25.32
CA GLY A 25 0.74 -25.13 -25.75
C GLY A 25 0.98 -23.75 -25.14
N SER A 26 2.23 -23.49 -24.72
CA SER A 26 2.64 -22.27 -24.01
C SER A 26 2.37 -20.98 -24.78
N ASN A 27 2.31 -21.06 -26.11
CA ASN A 27 2.12 -19.93 -27.00
C ASN A 27 0.64 -19.54 -27.16
N LYS A 28 -0.30 -20.35 -26.65
CA LYS A 28 -1.72 -19.99 -26.67
C LYS A 28 -2.05 -19.12 -25.47
N ASN A 29 -2.62 -17.95 -25.75
CA ASN A 29 -3.01 -16.99 -24.73
C ASN A 29 -4.43 -17.29 -24.20
N PRO A 30 -4.59 -17.55 -22.89
CA PRO A 30 -5.89 -17.77 -22.26
C PRO A 30 -6.84 -16.57 -22.39
N ASP A 31 -6.32 -15.34 -22.36
CA ASP A 31 -7.13 -14.13 -22.55
C ASP A 31 -7.75 -14.12 -23.96
N ASP A 32 -6.96 -14.38 -24.99
CA ASP A 32 -7.44 -14.42 -26.39
C ASP A 32 -8.46 -15.53 -26.62
N TYR A 33 -8.30 -16.68 -25.95
CA TYR A 33 -9.28 -17.77 -25.97
C TYR A 33 -10.63 -17.30 -25.42
N ILE A 34 -10.66 -16.63 -24.27
CA ILE A 34 -11.91 -16.10 -23.71
C ILE A 34 -12.51 -15.02 -24.60
N LEU A 35 -11.68 -14.12 -25.14
CA LEU A 35 -12.13 -13.07 -26.04
C LEU A 35 -12.76 -13.62 -27.32
N SER A 36 -12.31 -14.79 -27.82
CA SER A 36 -12.91 -15.41 -29.00
C SER A 36 -14.38 -15.79 -28.84
N PHE A 37 -14.88 -15.97 -27.60
CA PHE A 37 -16.29 -16.21 -27.30
C PHE A 37 -17.06 -14.94 -26.95
N SER A 38 -16.38 -13.79 -26.90
CA SER A 38 -16.99 -12.52 -26.57
C SER A 38 -17.51 -11.82 -27.82
N ASN A 39 -18.82 -11.64 -27.91
CA ASN A 39 -19.46 -10.83 -28.95
C ASN A 39 -19.36 -9.31 -28.67
N LYS A 40 -18.64 -8.88 -27.63
CA LYS A 40 -18.52 -7.46 -27.25
C LYS A 40 -17.29 -6.83 -27.90
N SER A 41 -17.52 -5.77 -28.68
CA SER A 41 -16.49 -4.94 -29.33
C SER A 41 -15.50 -4.28 -28.36
N ASN A 42 -15.84 -4.18 -27.07
CA ASN A 42 -15.00 -3.62 -26.00
C ASN A 42 -14.63 -4.67 -24.94
N SER A 43 -14.49 -5.94 -25.31
CA SER A 43 -14.08 -6.95 -24.35
C SER A 43 -12.61 -6.76 -23.96
N GLU A 44 -12.38 -6.58 -22.67
CA GLU A 44 -11.05 -6.41 -22.10
C GLU A 44 -10.53 -7.75 -21.59
N ASN A 45 -9.21 -7.95 -21.70
CA ASN A 45 -8.51 -9.10 -21.12
C ASN A 45 -8.83 -9.20 -19.61
N VAL A 46 -8.92 -10.44 -19.10
CA VAL A 46 -9.18 -10.71 -17.68
C VAL A 46 -8.12 -10.03 -16.82
N SER A 47 -6.87 -10.06 -17.28
CA SER A 47 -5.74 -9.37 -16.63
C SER A 47 -5.98 -7.86 -16.44
N THR A 48 -6.61 -7.19 -17.42
CA THR A 48 -6.96 -5.76 -17.35
C THR A 48 -8.12 -5.52 -16.38
N LEU A 49 -9.14 -6.38 -16.41
CA LEU A 49 -10.28 -6.30 -15.49
C LEU A 49 -9.84 -6.45 -14.02
N LEU A 50 -8.94 -7.41 -13.75
CA LEU A 50 -8.37 -7.62 -12.41
C LEU A 50 -7.60 -6.39 -11.91
N LYS A 51 -6.87 -5.69 -12.79
CA LYS A 51 -6.19 -4.44 -12.44
C LYS A 51 -7.19 -3.33 -12.09
N LYS A 52 -8.28 -3.20 -12.85
CA LYS A 52 -9.34 -2.23 -12.52
C LYS A 52 -9.97 -2.51 -11.15
N CYS A 53 -10.12 -3.77 -10.76
CA CYS A 53 -10.57 -4.12 -9.41
C CYS A 53 -9.58 -3.66 -8.33
N ASP A 54 -8.27 -3.76 -8.56
CA ASP A 54 -7.26 -3.22 -7.63
C ASP A 54 -7.33 -1.70 -7.49
N ASP A 55 -7.52 -1.00 -8.62
CA ASP A 55 -7.62 0.44 -8.66
C ASP A 55 -8.88 0.92 -7.92
N GLU A 56 -10.00 0.24 -8.14
CA GLU A 56 -11.25 0.49 -7.43
C GLU A 56 -11.12 0.18 -5.93
N TYR A 57 -10.49 -0.94 -5.57
CA TYR A 57 -10.23 -1.26 -4.17
C TYR A 57 -9.39 -0.18 -3.52
N SER A 58 -8.29 0.25 -4.17
CA SER A 58 -7.39 1.26 -3.63
C SER A 58 -8.12 2.61 -3.49
N LYS A 59 -9.02 2.96 -4.42
CA LYS A 59 -9.81 4.19 -4.36
C LYS A 59 -10.71 4.29 -3.13
N TYR A 60 -11.29 3.19 -2.69
CA TYR A 60 -12.32 3.20 -1.62
C TYR A 60 -11.88 2.57 -0.30
N CYS A 61 -10.86 1.71 -0.31
CA CYS A 61 -10.48 0.90 0.86
C CYS A 61 -9.07 1.21 1.37
N ASP A 62 -8.24 1.94 0.65
CA ASP A 62 -6.95 2.36 1.18
C ASP A 62 -7.11 3.52 2.15
N CYS A 63 -6.59 3.35 3.36
CA CYS A 63 -6.49 4.44 4.31
C CYS A 63 -5.42 5.44 3.82
N LYS A 64 -5.83 6.67 3.50
CA LYS A 64 -4.96 7.71 2.93
C LYS A 64 -3.69 7.95 3.76
N HIS A 65 -3.85 8.15 5.07
CA HIS A 65 -2.75 8.49 5.97
C HIS A 65 -1.86 7.30 6.38
N THR A 66 -2.07 6.10 5.82
CA THR A 66 -1.21 4.93 6.07
C THR A 66 -0.95 4.15 4.78
N THR A 67 -1.95 3.42 4.28
CA THR A 67 -1.80 2.55 3.11
C THR A 67 -1.37 3.31 1.87
N THR A 68 -1.98 4.47 1.59
CA THR A 68 -1.62 5.28 0.41
C THR A 68 -0.21 5.83 0.52
N LEU A 69 0.18 6.34 1.71
CA LEU A 69 1.54 6.83 1.97
C LEU A 69 2.60 5.71 1.80
N VAL A 70 2.34 4.53 2.35
CA VAL A 70 3.26 3.38 2.20
C VAL A 70 3.37 2.96 0.74
N LYS A 71 2.25 2.88 0.02
CA LYS A 71 2.23 2.55 -1.42
C LYS A 71 2.99 3.60 -2.26
N SER A 72 2.85 4.89 -1.96
CA SER A 72 3.54 5.95 -2.73
C SER A 72 5.05 5.92 -2.53
N VAL A 73 5.54 5.50 -1.37
CA VAL A 73 6.98 5.35 -1.10
C VAL A 73 7.52 4.06 -1.73
N LEU A 74 6.87 2.92 -1.49
CA LEU A 74 7.36 1.61 -1.97
C LEU A 74 7.28 1.46 -3.50
N ASN A 75 6.22 2.00 -4.12
CA ASN A 75 6.02 1.96 -5.56
C ASN A 75 6.38 3.29 -6.25
N GLY A 76 7.01 4.21 -5.50
CA GLY A 76 7.45 5.50 -6.01
C GLY A 76 8.54 5.35 -7.07
N LYS A 77 8.61 6.31 -7.98
CA LYS A 77 9.63 6.30 -9.05
C LYS A 77 10.95 6.84 -8.53
N GLU A 78 12.07 6.37 -9.07
CA GLU A 78 13.40 6.85 -8.67
C GLU A 78 13.57 8.36 -8.89
N TYR A 79 12.98 8.90 -9.95
CA TYR A 79 13.03 10.33 -10.28
C TYR A 79 11.99 11.18 -9.56
N THR A 80 11.32 10.66 -8.53
CA THR A 80 10.42 11.46 -7.67
C THR A 80 11.20 12.64 -7.07
N SER A 81 10.62 13.85 -7.13
CA SER A 81 11.29 15.08 -6.69
C SER A 81 11.59 15.06 -5.19
N GLU A 82 12.62 15.77 -4.75
CA GLU A 82 12.96 15.95 -3.33
C GLU A 82 11.76 16.50 -2.53
N LYS A 83 11.07 17.50 -3.09
CA LYS A 83 9.85 18.06 -2.51
C LYS A 83 8.79 16.99 -2.24
N ASP A 84 8.51 16.11 -3.20
CA ASP A 84 7.51 15.06 -3.01
C ASP A 84 7.97 13.97 -2.03
N ARG A 85 9.28 13.74 -1.91
CA ARG A 85 9.87 12.79 -0.96
C ARG A 85 9.82 13.28 0.48
N GLU A 86 9.92 14.59 0.68
CA GLU A 86 10.04 15.21 2.02
C GLU A 86 8.75 15.87 2.50
N THR A 87 7.76 16.06 1.63
CA THR A 87 6.50 16.70 2.02
C THR A 87 5.74 15.87 3.05
N VAL A 88 5.34 16.52 4.15
CA VAL A 88 4.45 15.95 5.18
C VAL A 88 3.06 16.58 5.06
N ASP A 89 2.03 15.79 4.74
CA ASP A 89 0.64 16.25 4.83
C ASP A 89 0.23 16.32 6.30
N PHE A 90 0.14 17.53 6.84
CA PHE A 90 -0.21 17.75 8.24
C PHE A 90 -1.57 17.18 8.64
N LYS A 91 -2.56 17.14 7.73
CA LYS A 91 -3.88 16.57 8.06
C LYS A 91 -3.75 15.05 8.23
N ASP A 92 -3.03 14.40 7.35
CA ASP A 92 -2.78 12.96 7.42
C ASP A 92 -1.91 12.61 8.63
N PHE A 93 -0.86 13.38 8.90
CA PHE A 93 0.01 13.21 10.07
C PHE A 93 -0.76 13.30 11.40
N SER A 94 -1.68 14.26 11.49
CA SER A 94 -2.53 14.41 12.68
C SER A 94 -3.58 13.31 12.78
N LYS A 95 -4.17 12.89 11.66
CA LYS A 95 -5.14 11.79 11.63
C LYS A 95 -4.50 10.44 11.97
N PHE A 96 -3.23 10.27 11.63
CA PHE A 96 -2.41 9.12 12.02
C PHE A 96 -2.19 9.05 13.54
N GLY A 97 -2.26 10.20 14.24
CA GLY A 97 -2.18 10.28 15.70
C GLY A 97 -1.02 11.12 16.23
N CYS A 98 -0.24 11.77 15.37
CA CYS A 98 0.88 12.60 15.77
C CYS A 98 0.48 14.09 15.92
N ASN A 99 1.24 14.86 16.70
CA ASN A 99 0.99 16.29 16.87
C ASN A 99 1.65 17.09 15.76
N LYS A 100 0.90 17.88 14.98
CA LYS A 100 1.44 18.72 13.90
C LYS A 100 2.57 19.65 14.36
N GLN A 101 2.48 20.18 15.59
CA GLN A 101 3.49 21.09 16.13
C GLN A 101 4.87 20.42 16.29
N SER A 102 4.94 19.09 16.38
CA SER A 102 6.21 18.37 16.49
C SER A 102 7.02 18.36 15.20
N VAL A 103 6.43 18.77 14.07
CA VAL A 103 7.16 18.91 12.80
C VAL A 103 7.98 20.20 12.76
N GLU A 104 7.50 21.26 13.41
CA GLU A 104 8.12 22.59 13.38
C GLU A 104 8.95 22.90 14.64
N THR A 105 8.62 22.28 15.77
CA THR A 105 9.23 22.59 17.06
C THR A 105 9.75 21.33 17.76
N THR A 106 11.02 21.37 18.17
CA THR A 106 11.65 20.36 19.03
C THR A 106 12.16 21.06 20.29
N ASN A 107 11.57 20.72 21.43
CA ASN A 107 11.91 21.33 22.72
C ASN A 107 12.37 20.27 23.73
N LYS A 108 12.62 19.04 23.28
CA LYS A 108 13.06 17.96 24.16
C LYS A 108 14.56 18.02 24.43
N ILE A 109 14.90 17.81 25.69
CA ILE A 109 16.28 17.63 26.16
C ILE A 109 16.44 16.17 26.64
N TRP A 110 17.68 15.77 26.95
CA TRP A 110 17.92 14.47 27.55
C TRP A 110 17.19 14.37 28.89
N GLU A 111 16.32 13.36 29.00
CA GLU A 111 15.57 13.08 30.22
C GLU A 111 15.96 11.69 30.74
N CYS A 112 16.44 11.62 31.99
CA CYS A 112 16.71 10.39 32.71
C CYS A 112 15.58 10.13 33.69
N LYS A 113 14.54 9.44 33.23
CA LYS A 113 13.34 9.17 34.02
C LYS A 113 12.93 7.71 33.94
N LYS A 114 12.14 7.26 34.90
CA LYS A 114 11.47 5.96 34.86
C LYS A 114 10.50 5.96 33.68
N LYS A 115 10.48 4.85 32.92
CA LYS A 115 9.69 4.74 31.68
C LYS A 115 8.19 4.67 31.98
N ASP A 116 7.83 4.02 33.07
CA ASP A 116 6.48 3.94 33.61
C ASP A 116 6.50 3.87 35.15
N ILE A 117 5.33 3.92 35.76
CA ILE A 117 5.12 3.82 37.21
C ILE A 117 5.65 2.51 37.83
N LEU A 118 5.84 1.47 37.01
CA LEU A 118 6.32 0.16 37.46
C LEU A 118 7.84 -0.01 37.28
N SER A 119 8.50 0.93 36.60
CA SER A 119 9.91 0.84 36.29
C SER A 119 10.76 0.98 37.55
N VAL A 120 11.63 0.00 37.78
CA VAL A 120 12.55 -0.03 38.91
C VAL A 120 13.78 0.87 38.68
N SER A 121 14.23 1.02 37.44
CA SER A 121 15.38 1.85 37.05
C SER A 121 15.00 2.97 36.08
N GLY A 122 15.73 4.08 36.14
CA GLY A 122 15.61 5.18 35.18
C GLY A 122 16.29 4.85 33.84
N VAL A 123 15.79 5.42 32.75
CA VAL A 123 16.40 5.35 31.42
C VAL A 123 16.65 6.76 30.92
N CYS A 124 17.89 7.06 30.55
CA CYS A 124 18.27 8.30 29.89
C CYS A 124 17.93 8.19 28.39
N SER A 125 16.86 8.88 27.96
CA SER A 125 16.41 8.83 26.58
C SER A 125 16.85 10.08 25.81
N PRO A 126 17.49 9.95 24.64
CA PRO A 126 17.80 11.09 23.79
C PRO A 126 16.51 11.77 23.28
N PRO A 127 16.50 13.10 23.06
CA PRO A 127 15.35 13.82 22.49
C PRO A 127 14.79 13.16 21.23
N ARG A 128 15.68 12.78 20.30
CA ARG A 128 15.34 12.07 19.07
C ARG A 128 14.51 10.80 19.30
N ARG A 129 14.72 10.07 20.40
CA ARG A 129 13.89 8.89 20.72
C ARG A 129 12.59 9.29 21.41
N GLN A 130 12.59 10.36 22.19
CA GLN A 130 11.39 10.87 22.87
C GLN A 130 10.38 11.46 21.88
N GLU A 131 10.82 11.89 20.70
CA GLU A 131 10.00 12.53 19.66
C GLU A 131 9.59 11.58 18.52
N ILE A 132 9.83 10.26 18.66
CA ILE A 132 9.26 9.19 17.80
C ILE A 132 7.94 8.71 18.39
#